data_AF-A0AA38U832-F1
#
_entry.id   AF-A0AA38U832-F1
#
_cell.length_a   1.000
_cell.length_b   1.000
_cell.length_c   1.000
_cell.angle_alpha   90.00
_cell.angle_beta   90.00
_cell.angle_gamma   90.00
#
_symmetry.space_group_name_H-M   'P 1'
#
loop_
_entity.id
_entity.type
_entity.pdbx_description
1 polymer ?
#
loop_
_entity_poly.entity_id
_entity_poly.type
_entity_poly.pdbx_seq_one_letter_code
_entity_poly.pdbx_strand_id
1 'polypeptide(L)'
;DRYIQFAAQPRLSDYCFNFLQTISPFSYRLLPSNAAAAAGDENPHSETRGDYTLVWSDPETHPHHIGEDIRRALTSFQSTHRSKLEEESLQIAQCPPNHPTVTIFPLIQAGQFSIREEERFFQFLFGHLKKAAMHPMLPKVGSLPHVVSSVVHERPRMDMTSGYFSLYKPYQKLMLLHPQVEVRIVAAS
;
A
#
# COMPACT_ATOMS: atom_id res chain seq x y z
N ASP A 1 18.33 3.36 -2.57
CA ASP A 1 18.98 4.65 -2.33
C ASP A 1 18.03 5.82 -2.62
N ARG A 2 16.88 5.87 -1.93
CA ARG A 2 15.92 6.99 -2.04
C ARG A 2 15.35 7.23 -0.66
N TYR A 3 15.82 8.29 -0.01
CA TYR A 3 15.24 8.76 1.26
C TYR A 3 14.01 9.60 0.92
N ILE A 4 12.87 9.23 1.49
CA ILE A 4 11.59 9.94 1.29
C ILE A 4 11.30 10.66 2.61
N GLN A 5 11.20 11.98 2.57
CA GLN A 5 10.80 12.78 3.73
C GLN A 5 9.35 13.23 3.57
N PHE A 6 8.49 12.85 4.52
CA PHE A 6 7.11 13.30 4.58
C PHE A 6 6.97 14.48 5.56
N ALA A 7 7.17 15.71 5.08
CA ALA A 7 7.15 16.90 5.96
C ALA A 7 5.77 17.21 6.55
N ALA A 8 4.69 16.98 5.79
CA ALA A 8 3.33 17.30 6.19
C ALA A 8 2.50 16.08 6.63
N GLN A 9 3.09 14.88 6.60
CA GLN A 9 2.38 13.61 6.84
C GLN A 9 3.23 12.69 7.74
N PRO A 10 3.45 13.06 9.01
CA PRO A 10 4.27 12.27 9.94
C PRO A 10 3.77 10.83 10.08
N ARG A 11 2.44 10.61 10.04
CA ARG A 11 1.84 9.27 10.09
C ARG A 11 2.32 8.34 8.98
N LEU A 12 2.49 8.86 7.76
CA LEU A 12 3.00 8.05 6.65
C LEU A 12 4.48 7.70 6.85
N SER A 13 5.26 8.63 7.41
CA SER A 13 6.64 8.38 7.82
C SER A 13 6.70 7.28 8.89
N ASP A 14 5.85 7.38 9.92
CA ASP A 14 5.76 6.40 10.99
C ASP A 14 5.34 5.02 10.45
N TYR A 15 4.38 4.99 9.53
CA TYR A 15 3.99 3.75 8.84
C TYR A 15 5.18 3.11 8.13
N CYS A 16 5.91 3.89 7.32
CA CYS A 16 7.08 3.39 6.59
C CYS A 16 8.18 2.90 7.54
N PHE A 17 8.46 3.65 8.61
CA PHE A 17 9.45 3.27 9.61
C PHE A 17 9.04 1.99 10.34
N ASN A 18 7.81 1.92 10.84
CA ASN A 18 7.27 0.74 11.53
C ASN A 18 7.21 -0.48 10.61
N PHE A 19 6.92 -0.29 9.32
CA PHE A 19 6.99 -1.36 8.33
C PHE A 19 8.42 -1.91 8.22
N LEU A 20 9.42 -1.02 8.08
CA LEU A 20 10.83 -1.42 8.01
C LEU A 20 11.28 -2.15 9.29
N GLN A 21 10.86 -1.65 10.45
CA GLN A 21 11.13 -2.30 11.73
C GLN A 21 10.45 -3.67 11.85
N THR A 22 9.24 -3.82 11.30
CA THR A 22 8.51 -5.10 11.30
C THR A 22 9.22 -6.16 10.46
N ILE A 23 9.84 -5.76 9.34
CA ILE A 23 10.50 -6.71 8.43
C ILE A 23 11.98 -6.94 8.77
N SER A 24 12.61 -6.08 9.57
CA SER A 24 14.04 -6.14 9.84
C SER A 24 14.54 -7.46 10.45
N PRO A 25 13.78 -8.20 11.30
CA PRO A 25 14.21 -9.49 11.81
C PRO A 25 14.43 -10.54 10.71
N PHE A 26 13.68 -10.41 9.61
CA PHE A 26 13.74 -11.30 8.45
C PHE A 26 14.75 -10.85 7.40
N SER A 27 15.65 -9.95 7.76
CA SER A 27 16.71 -9.44 6.91
C SER A 27 18.09 -9.85 7.41
N TYR A 28 19.01 -9.97 6.47
CA TYR A 28 20.41 -10.24 6.76
C TYR A 28 21.28 -9.03 6.39
N ARG A 29 22.42 -8.91 7.06
CA ARG A 29 23.49 -7.97 6.76
C ARG A 29 24.59 -8.72 6.01
N LEU A 30 25.18 -8.09 5.00
CA LEU A 30 26.38 -8.60 4.34
C LEU A 30 27.59 -7.90 4.92
N LEU A 31 28.46 -8.63 5.61
CA LEU A 31 29.66 -8.10 6.24
C LEU A 31 30.92 -8.79 5.69
N PRO A 32 32.08 -8.12 5.67
CA PRO A 32 33.36 -8.79 5.47
C PRO A 32 33.61 -9.88 6.54
N SER A 33 34.18 -11.02 6.18
CA SER A 33 34.36 -12.17 7.10
C SER A 33 35.14 -11.81 8.36
N ASN A 34 36.15 -10.94 8.25
CA ASN A 34 36.94 -10.45 9.38
C ASN A 34 36.14 -9.54 10.33
N ALA A 35 35.17 -8.79 9.81
CA ALA A 35 34.30 -7.92 10.60
C ALA A 35 33.24 -8.74 11.34
N ALA A 36 32.68 -9.77 10.71
CA ALA A 36 31.70 -10.66 11.35
C ALA A 36 32.31 -11.45 12.52
N ALA A 37 33.54 -11.97 12.35
CA ALA A 37 34.26 -12.66 13.42
C ALA A 37 34.54 -11.74 14.63
N ALA A 38 34.78 -10.45 14.40
CA ALA A 38 35.00 -9.46 15.46
C ALA A 38 33.70 -9.05 16.18
N ALA A 39 32.55 -9.16 15.52
CA ALA A 39 31.25 -8.77 16.07
C ALA A 39 30.69 -9.80 17.08
N GLY A 40 31.19 -11.04 17.09
CA GLY A 40 30.71 -12.09 17.99
C GLY A 40 29.26 -12.53 17.72
N ASP A 41 28.72 -12.22 16.54
CA ASP A 41 27.36 -12.60 16.13
C ASP A 41 27.33 -14.11 15.80
N GLU A 42 27.17 -14.95 16.82
CA GLU A 42 26.96 -16.41 16.70
C GLU A 42 25.50 -16.75 16.36
N ASN A 43 24.93 -16.11 15.35
CA ASN A 43 23.63 -16.56 14.84
C ASN A 43 23.85 -17.88 14.05
N PRO A 44 23.22 -19.00 14.46
CA PRO A 44 23.45 -20.32 13.87
C PRO A 44 23.04 -20.41 12.39
N HIS A 45 22.28 -19.43 11.91
CA HIS A 45 21.82 -19.34 10.52
C HIS A 45 22.68 -18.41 9.66
N SER A 46 23.70 -17.77 10.25
CA SER A 46 24.65 -16.96 9.50
C SER A 46 25.66 -17.82 8.76
N GLU A 47 25.95 -17.46 7.52
CA GLU A 47 26.80 -18.25 6.63
C GLU A 47 28.01 -17.42 6.19
N THR A 48 29.21 -17.96 6.37
CA THR A 48 30.45 -17.37 5.88
C THR A 48 30.89 -18.06 4.59
N ARG A 49 31.15 -17.29 3.53
CA ARG A 49 31.64 -17.78 2.24
C ARG A 49 32.80 -16.92 1.78
N GLY A 50 34.02 -17.44 1.90
CA GLY A 50 35.22 -16.72 1.48
C GLY A 50 35.45 -15.47 2.32
N ASP A 51 35.41 -14.30 1.68
CA ASP A 51 35.70 -12.99 2.24
C ASP A 51 34.47 -12.23 2.78
N TYR A 52 33.28 -12.83 2.72
CA TYR A 52 32.06 -12.27 3.32
C TYR A 52 31.28 -13.26 4.20
N THR A 53 30.48 -12.68 5.09
CA THR A 53 29.50 -13.37 5.95
C THR A 53 28.12 -12.75 5.77
N LEU A 54 27.11 -13.60 5.55
CA LEU A 54 25.70 -13.27 5.62
C LEU A 54 25.25 -13.40 7.08
N VAL A 55 25.08 -12.27 7.76
CA VAL A 55 24.70 -12.21 9.18
C VAL A 55 23.19 -12.00 9.31
N TRP A 56 22.49 -12.99 9.83
CA TRP A 56 21.07 -12.86 10.14
C TRP A 56 20.90 -12.11 11.46
N SER A 57 19.96 -11.17 11.48
CA SER A 57 19.80 -10.26 12.63
C SER A 57 19.10 -10.93 13.82
N ASP A 58 18.24 -11.91 13.56
CA ASP A 58 17.47 -12.63 14.56
C ASP A 58 17.88 -14.12 14.58
N PRO A 59 18.37 -14.66 15.72
CA PRO A 59 18.78 -16.06 15.83
C PRO A 59 17.63 -17.06 15.73
N GLU A 60 16.40 -16.63 16.01
CA GLU A 60 15.21 -17.50 15.93
C GLU A 60 14.64 -17.57 14.50
N THR A 61 15.08 -16.67 13.62
CA THR A 61 14.60 -16.57 12.25
C THR A 61 15.42 -17.46 11.32
N HIS A 62 14.86 -18.62 10.95
CA HIS A 62 15.50 -19.54 10.01
C HIS A 62 15.30 -19.09 8.54
N PRO A 63 16.36 -18.88 7.73
CA PRO A 63 16.29 -18.31 6.37
C PRO A 63 15.30 -18.98 5.43
N HIS A 64 15.17 -20.31 5.54
CA HIS A 64 14.30 -21.12 4.67
C HIS A 64 12.86 -21.26 5.18
N HIS A 65 12.55 -20.80 6.40
CA HIS A 65 11.25 -20.98 7.04
C HIS A 65 10.57 -19.67 7.46
N ILE A 66 11.09 -18.52 7.02
CA ILE A 66 10.56 -17.18 7.38
C ILE A 66 9.18 -16.87 6.81
N GLY A 67 8.68 -17.63 5.84
CA GLY A 67 7.50 -17.25 5.05
C GLY A 67 6.23 -17.05 5.88
N GLU A 68 5.98 -17.95 6.83
CA GLU A 68 4.79 -17.88 7.70
C GLU A 68 4.93 -16.77 8.75
N ASP A 69 6.13 -16.57 9.29
CA ASP A 69 6.38 -15.54 10.29
C ASP A 69 6.30 -14.14 9.69
N ILE A 70 6.88 -13.91 8.51
CA ILE A 70 6.71 -12.66 7.76
C ILE A 70 5.23 -12.43 7.47
N ARG A 71 4.50 -13.45 6.99
CA ARG A 71 3.08 -13.32 6.70
C ARG A 71 2.32 -12.86 7.93
N ARG A 72 2.56 -13.49 9.09
CA ARG A 72 1.93 -13.14 10.36
C ARG A 72 2.29 -11.72 10.79
N ALA A 73 3.58 -11.37 10.77
CA ALA A 73 4.08 -10.06 11.16
C ALA A 73 3.45 -8.94 10.30
N LEU A 74 3.47 -9.09 8.98
CA LEU A 74 2.89 -8.10 8.05
C LEU A 74 1.37 -7.99 8.17
N THR A 75 0.67 -9.12 8.37
CA THR A 75 -0.79 -9.13 8.57
C THR A 75 -1.15 -8.41 9.87
N SER A 76 -0.43 -8.69 10.96
CA SER A 76 -0.64 -8.04 12.26
C SER A 76 -0.30 -6.54 12.23
N PHE A 77 0.79 -6.19 11.55
CA PHE A 77 1.16 -4.79 11.31
C PHE A 77 0.03 -4.04 10.58
N GLN A 78 -0.48 -4.59 9.48
CA GLN A 78 -1.56 -3.96 8.72
C GLN A 78 -2.88 -3.88 9.50
N SER A 79 -3.25 -4.92 10.26
CA SER A 79 -4.46 -4.87 11.08
C SER A 79 -4.38 -3.75 12.12
N THR A 80 -3.23 -3.63 12.80
CA THR A 80 -3.00 -2.59 13.81
C THR A 80 -3.09 -1.19 13.20
N HIS A 81 -2.52 -0.99 12.01
CA HIS A 81 -2.58 0.31 11.34
C HIS A 81 -4.00 0.66 10.88
N ARG A 82 -4.78 -0.31 10.39
CA ARG A 82 -6.16 -0.07 9.97
C ARG A 82 -7.06 0.32 11.14
N SER A 83 -6.93 -0.32 12.30
CA SER A 83 -7.69 0.07 13.49
C SER A 83 -7.40 1.51 13.91
N LYS A 84 -6.13 1.94 13.86
CA LYS A 84 -5.76 3.35 14.12
C LYS A 84 -6.39 4.31 13.11
N LEU A 85 -6.38 3.98 11.82
CA LEU A 85 -7.02 4.80 10.79
C LEU A 85 -8.54 4.91 10.97
N GLU A 86 -9.21 3.84 11.41
CA GLU A 86 -10.65 3.85 11.69
C GLU A 86 -10.98 4.80 12.85
N GLU A 87 -10.21 4.74 13.94
CA GLU A 87 -10.35 5.64 15.10
C GLU A 87 -10.16 7.12 14.70
N GLU A 88 -9.19 7.40 13.84
CA GLU A 88 -8.90 8.75 13.36
C GLU A 88 -9.94 9.27 12.36
N SER A 89 -10.49 8.38 11.52
CA SER A 89 -11.50 8.76 10.51
C SER A 89 -12.78 9.28 11.17
N LEU A 90 -13.13 8.75 12.35
CA LEU A 90 -14.24 9.25 13.16
C LEU A 90 -14.04 10.69 13.65
N GLN A 91 -12.79 11.13 13.80
CA GLN A 91 -12.44 12.49 14.21
C GLN A 91 -12.46 13.46 13.02
N ILE A 92 -12.01 13.02 11.84
CA ILE A 92 -11.98 13.84 10.62
C ILE A 92 -13.39 14.17 10.11
N ALA A 93 -14.38 13.30 10.36
CA ALA A 93 -15.78 13.55 10.02
C ALA A 93 -16.38 14.83 10.66
N GLN A 94 -15.66 15.45 11.60
CA GLN A 94 -16.04 16.69 12.28
C GLN A 94 -15.46 17.96 11.61
N CYS A 95 -14.62 17.82 10.57
CA CYS A 95 -14.03 18.95 9.87
C CYS A 95 -15.02 19.63 8.90
N PRO A 96 -14.97 20.97 8.76
CA PRO A 96 -15.86 21.70 7.87
C PRO A 96 -15.67 21.30 6.39
N PRO A 97 -16.76 21.28 5.59
CA PRO A 97 -16.84 20.64 4.28
C PRO A 97 -16.00 21.28 3.15
N ASN A 98 -15.26 22.36 3.44
CA ASN A 98 -14.56 23.15 2.43
C ASN A 98 -13.07 22.82 2.26
N HIS A 99 -12.52 21.84 2.98
CA HIS A 99 -11.14 21.42 2.78
C HIS A 99 -11.03 20.10 2.00
N PRO A 100 -10.24 20.05 0.91
CA PRO A 100 -9.98 18.81 0.21
C PRO A 100 -9.27 17.85 1.15
N THR A 101 -9.98 16.78 1.52
CA THR A 101 -9.46 15.75 2.43
C THR A 101 -8.77 14.68 1.60
N VAL A 102 -7.45 14.65 1.66
CA VAL A 102 -6.65 13.57 1.06
C VAL A 102 -6.51 12.46 2.09
N THR A 103 -6.92 11.24 1.74
CA THR A 103 -6.72 10.06 2.58
C THR A 103 -5.74 9.12 1.91
N ILE A 104 -4.77 8.62 2.67
CA ILE A 104 -3.74 7.70 2.18
C ILE A 104 -3.96 6.34 2.82
N PHE A 105 -4.07 5.31 1.98
CA PHE A 105 -4.22 3.92 2.41
C PHE A 105 -3.04 3.09 1.92
N PRO A 106 -2.01 2.88 2.75
CA PRO A 106 -0.92 1.98 2.41
C PRO A 106 -1.42 0.54 2.27
N LEU A 107 -1.02 -0.14 1.19
CA LEU A 107 -1.34 -1.54 0.94
C LEU A 107 -0.04 -2.35 0.85
N ILE A 108 -0.09 -3.59 1.34
CA ILE A 108 1.01 -4.54 1.21
C ILE A 108 0.64 -5.58 0.17
N GLN A 109 1.46 -5.67 -0.88
CA GLN A 109 1.40 -6.74 -1.86
C GLN A 109 2.66 -7.59 -1.74
N ALA A 110 2.53 -8.77 -1.14
CA ALA A 110 3.64 -9.69 -0.93
C ALA A 110 3.22 -11.12 -1.28
N GLY A 111 3.10 -11.36 -2.58
CA GLY A 111 2.53 -12.59 -3.12
C GLY A 111 3.25 -13.87 -2.71
N GLN A 112 4.57 -13.80 -2.50
CA GLN A 112 5.39 -14.91 -1.99
C GLN A 112 4.99 -15.34 -0.56
N PHE A 113 4.37 -14.45 0.20
CA PHE A 113 3.87 -14.70 1.56
C PHE A 113 2.34 -14.81 1.59
N SER A 114 1.69 -15.03 0.44
CA SER A 114 0.23 -15.09 0.30
C SER A 114 -0.51 -13.82 0.75
N ILE A 115 0.16 -12.66 0.69
CA ILE A 115 -0.47 -11.35 0.96
C ILE A 115 -0.87 -10.71 -0.37
N ARG A 116 -2.17 -10.48 -0.53
CA ARG A 116 -2.83 -10.04 -1.78
C ARG A 116 -3.72 -8.81 -1.56
N GLU A 117 -3.27 -7.84 -0.76
CA GLU A 117 -4.15 -6.73 -0.34
C GLU A 117 -4.53 -5.83 -1.50
N GLU A 118 -3.57 -5.50 -2.37
CA GLU A 118 -3.79 -4.65 -3.54
C GLU A 118 -4.85 -5.25 -4.46
N GLU A 119 -4.77 -6.55 -4.74
CA GLU A 119 -5.74 -7.24 -5.59
C GLU A 119 -7.17 -7.19 -5.02
N ARG A 120 -7.32 -7.43 -3.71
CA ARG A 120 -8.61 -7.35 -3.02
C ARG A 120 -9.14 -5.92 -2.97
N PHE A 121 -8.25 -4.95 -2.71
CA PHE A 121 -8.59 -3.54 -2.65
C PHE A 121 -9.15 -3.06 -3.98
N PHE A 122 -8.49 -3.36 -5.12
CA PHE A 122 -9.00 -2.95 -6.42
C PHE A 122 -10.37 -3.55 -6.71
N GLN A 123 -10.62 -4.82 -6.37
CA GLN A 123 -11.95 -5.42 -6.54
C GLN A 123 -13.03 -4.65 -5.78
N PHE A 124 -12.76 -4.28 -4.52
CA PHE A 124 -13.70 -3.48 -3.72
C PHE A 124 -13.86 -2.06 -4.25
N LEU A 125 -12.76 -1.39 -4.58
CA LEU A 125 -12.77 -0.02 -5.08
C LEU A 125 -13.59 0.10 -6.36
N PHE A 126 -13.37 -0.76 -7.35
CA PHE A 126 -14.16 -0.78 -8.58
C PHE A 126 -15.66 -1.04 -8.29
N GLY A 127 -15.96 -1.93 -7.34
CA GLY A 127 -17.33 -2.16 -6.88
C GLY A 127 -17.98 -0.91 -6.29
N HIS A 128 -17.26 -0.14 -5.48
CA HIS A 128 -17.71 1.12 -4.90
C HIS A 128 -17.88 2.21 -5.97
N LEU A 129 -16.90 2.38 -6.85
CA LEU A 129 -16.96 3.38 -7.92
C LEU A 129 -18.09 3.08 -8.91
N LYS A 130 -18.34 1.80 -9.23
CA LYS A 130 -19.51 1.39 -10.00
C LYS A 130 -20.81 1.85 -9.36
N LYS A 131 -20.98 1.62 -8.05
CA LYS A 131 -22.19 2.04 -7.33
C LYS A 131 -22.33 3.56 -7.33
N ALA A 132 -21.24 4.30 -7.09
CA ALA A 132 -21.23 5.76 -7.13
C ALA A 132 -21.62 6.29 -8.52
N ALA A 133 -21.10 5.70 -9.60
CA ALA A 133 -21.44 6.08 -10.97
C ALA A 133 -22.91 5.82 -11.35
N MET A 134 -23.57 4.87 -10.68
CA MET A 134 -24.97 4.52 -10.90
C MET A 134 -25.95 5.40 -10.10
N HIS A 135 -25.49 6.15 -9.11
CA HIS A 135 -26.34 7.09 -8.40
C HIS A 135 -26.52 8.36 -9.25
N PRO A 136 -27.76 8.70 -9.66
CA PRO A 136 -27.99 9.99 -10.28
C PRO A 136 -27.69 11.07 -9.23
N MET A 137 -26.65 11.87 -9.46
CA MET A 137 -26.48 13.10 -8.70
C MET A 137 -27.68 13.99 -9.03
N LEU A 138 -28.62 14.07 -8.08
CA LEU A 138 -29.68 15.07 -8.14
C LEU A 138 -28.99 16.44 -8.31
N PRO A 139 -29.39 17.24 -9.32
CA PRO A 139 -28.86 18.59 -9.44
C PRO A 139 -29.09 19.29 -8.11
N LYS A 140 -28.03 19.89 -7.53
CA LYS A 140 -28.15 20.72 -6.33
C LYS A 140 -29.23 21.77 -6.62
N VAL A 141 -30.36 21.67 -5.92
CA VAL A 141 -31.48 22.62 -6.03
C VAL A 141 -30.95 23.99 -5.61
N GLY A 142 -30.72 24.88 -6.59
CA GLY A 142 -30.14 26.20 -6.35
C GLY A 142 -29.48 26.86 -7.57
N SER A 143 -29.19 26.12 -8.63
CA SER A 143 -28.64 26.68 -9.88
C SER A 143 -29.59 26.44 -11.07
N LEU A 144 -30.31 27.48 -11.49
CA LEU A 144 -31.11 27.55 -12.72
C LEU A 144 -30.94 28.96 -13.33
N PRO A 145 -31.27 29.21 -14.62
CA PRO A 145 -31.34 28.29 -15.77
C PRO A 145 -30.79 28.88 -17.08
N HIS A 146 -30.27 28.06 -18.00
CA HIS A 146 -30.66 28.03 -19.43
C HIS A 146 -29.67 27.21 -20.25
N VAL A 147 -30.21 26.48 -21.24
CA VAL A 147 -29.53 25.71 -22.29
C VAL A 147 -29.22 24.25 -21.90
N VAL A 148 -30.08 23.36 -22.40
CA VAL A 148 -29.98 21.89 -22.54
C VAL A 148 -29.41 21.16 -21.32
N SER A 149 -30.32 20.64 -20.49
CA SER A 149 -30.05 19.75 -19.36
C SER A 149 -29.44 18.42 -19.84
N SER A 150 -28.16 18.41 -20.20
CA SER A 150 -27.35 17.21 -20.08
C SER A 150 -27.09 17.01 -18.59
N VAL A 151 -27.64 15.92 -18.04
CA VAL A 151 -27.21 15.45 -16.73
C VAL A 151 -25.72 15.15 -16.89
N VAL A 152 -24.85 16.04 -16.42
CA VAL A 152 -23.41 15.77 -16.36
C VAL A 152 -23.24 14.73 -15.28
N HIS A 153 -23.29 13.46 -15.68
CA HIS A 153 -22.86 12.36 -14.84
C HIS A 153 -21.35 12.48 -14.70
N GLU A 154 -20.89 13.15 -13.65
CA GLU A 154 -19.48 13.13 -13.28
C GLU A 154 -19.13 11.68 -12.93
N ARG A 155 -18.39 11.03 -13.84
CA ARG A 155 -17.98 9.64 -13.64
C ARG A 155 -16.89 9.64 -12.57
N PRO A 156 -16.94 8.71 -11.60
CA PRO A 156 -15.84 8.55 -10.67
C PRO A 156 -14.56 8.27 -11.46
N ARG A 157 -13.54 9.07 -11.19
CA ARG A 157 -12.25 8.97 -11.85
C ARG A 157 -11.24 8.26 -10.95
N MET A 158 -10.47 7.37 -11.53
CA MET A 158 -9.38 6.65 -10.89
C MET A 158 -8.12 6.76 -11.74
N ASP A 159 -7.08 7.36 -11.17
CA ASP A 159 -5.75 7.40 -11.78
C ASP A 159 -4.94 6.21 -11.24
N MET A 160 -4.48 5.33 -12.12
CA MET A 160 -3.67 4.15 -11.78
C MET A 160 -2.24 4.35 -12.27
N THR A 161 -1.26 4.20 -11.41
CA THR A 161 0.14 4.19 -11.86
C THR A 161 0.50 2.83 -12.45
N SER A 162 0.97 2.77 -13.70
CA SER A 162 1.55 1.53 -14.23
C SER A 162 2.98 1.39 -13.73
N GLY A 163 3.30 0.26 -13.09
CA GLY A 163 4.69 -0.13 -12.84
C GLY A 163 5.46 -0.41 -14.14
N TYR A 164 6.71 -0.87 -14.03
CA TYR A 164 7.63 -1.13 -15.14
C TYR A 164 7.15 -2.22 -16.13
N PHE A 165 6.11 -2.97 -15.77
CA PHE A 165 5.51 -4.03 -16.58
C PHE A 165 4.03 -3.73 -16.85
N SER A 166 3.56 -4.16 -18.02
CA SER A 166 2.16 -4.10 -18.44
C SER A 166 1.19 -4.40 -17.30
N LEU A 167 0.07 -3.67 -17.26
CA LEU A 167 -0.91 -3.78 -16.18
C LEU A 167 -1.33 -5.26 -15.97
N TYR A 168 -1.38 -5.70 -14.71
CA TYR A 168 -1.77 -7.07 -14.36
C TYR A 168 -3.14 -7.44 -14.96
N LYS A 169 -3.26 -8.63 -15.60
CA LYS A 169 -4.46 -9.03 -16.38
C LYS A 169 -5.79 -8.89 -15.61
N PRO A 170 -5.88 -9.30 -14.33
CA PRO A 170 -7.08 -9.04 -13.53
C PRO A 170 -7.48 -7.56 -13.42
N TYR A 171 -6.52 -6.64 -13.35
CA TYR A 171 -6.82 -5.21 -13.32
C TYR A 171 -7.34 -4.72 -14.66
N GLN A 172 -6.76 -5.20 -15.78
CA GLN A 172 -7.30 -4.93 -17.11
C GLN A 172 -8.76 -5.40 -17.23
N LYS A 173 -9.06 -6.60 -16.70
CA LYS A 173 -10.43 -7.14 -16.67
C LYS A 173 -11.37 -6.26 -15.86
N LEU A 174 -10.95 -5.76 -14.70
CA LEU A 174 -11.76 -4.83 -13.89
C LEU A 174 -12.10 -3.56 -14.67
N MET A 175 -11.12 -2.97 -15.36
CA MET A 175 -11.36 -1.79 -16.21
C MET A 175 -12.38 -2.06 -17.31
N LEU A 176 -12.22 -3.18 -18.03
CA LEU A 176 -13.12 -3.54 -19.14
C LEU A 176 -14.54 -3.87 -18.66
N LEU A 177 -14.69 -4.45 -17.47
CA LEU A 177 -16.00 -4.80 -16.89
C LEU A 177 -16.72 -3.60 -16.24
N HIS A 178 -16.04 -2.47 -16.08
CA HIS A 178 -16.56 -1.30 -15.39
C HIS A 178 -16.40 -0.01 -16.20
N PRO A 179 -16.98 0.08 -17.42
CA PRO A 179 -16.81 1.23 -18.33
C PRO A 179 -17.40 2.55 -17.80
N GLN A 180 -18.23 2.49 -16.76
CA GLN A 180 -18.78 3.67 -16.06
C GLN A 180 -17.76 4.36 -15.14
N VAL A 181 -16.63 3.70 -14.83
CA VAL A 181 -15.53 4.29 -14.06
C VAL A 181 -14.50 4.84 -15.05
N GLU A 182 -14.16 6.11 -14.93
CA GLU A 182 -13.11 6.70 -15.76
C GLU A 182 -11.76 6.30 -15.19
N VAL A 183 -10.99 5.48 -15.92
CA VAL A 183 -9.67 5.03 -15.49
C VAL A 183 -8.59 5.61 -16.38
N ARG A 184 -7.64 6.32 -15.77
CA ARG A 184 -6.46 6.84 -16.46
C ARG A 184 -5.23 6.10 -15.98
N ILE A 185 -4.45 5.56 -16.91
CA ILE A 185 -3.15 4.96 -16.58
C ILE A 185 -2.08 6.06 -16.63
N VAL A 186 -1.37 6.25 -15.52
CA VAL A 186 -0.26 7.17 -15.37
C VAL A 186 1.03 6.35 -15.41
N ALA A 187 1.74 6.40 -16.53
CA ALA A 187 3.06 5.80 -16.61
C ALA A 187 4.08 6.72 -15.93
N ALA A 188 4.85 6.16 -14.98
CA ALA A 188 6.05 6.82 -14.48
C ALA A 188 7.20 6.54 -15.48
N SER A 189 7.67 7.57 -16.16
CA SER A 189 8.86 7.54 -17.04
C SER A 189 10.15 7.64 -16.24
#